data_AF-A0ABD5TJM0-F1
#
_entry.id   AF-A0ABD5TJM0-F1
#
_cell.length_a   1.000
_cell.length_b   1.000
_cell.length_c   1.000
_cell.angle_alpha   90.00
_cell.angle_beta   90.00
_cell.angle_gamma   90.00
#
_symmetry.space_group_name_H-M   'P 1'
#
loop_
_entity.id
_entity.type
_entity.pdbx_description
1 polymer ?
#
loop_
_entity_poly.entity_id
_entity_poly.type
_entity_poly.pdbx_seq_one_letter_code
_entity_poly.pdbx_strand_id
1 'polypeptide(L)'
;MSTDDRRTLPDAAEVTVSDAVSGDVLDFEAAMGGTSWDRADGLHALIERASTYGWRVSLPDGEDAHSVALADESGAFVGWCDCEGYHWNDGPCAHLCTLRKAAFIGGETTTGERVRIASTAVEDTPSGEALPDGGHQIDRALREDAVGDRRVGGEGRR
;
A
#
# COMPACT_ATOMS: atom_id res chain seq x y z
N MET A 1 18.41 12.27 -31.68
CA MET A 1 19.03 11.81 -30.43
C MET A 1 17.89 11.50 -29.49
N SER A 2 17.35 10.27 -29.53
CA SER A 2 16.36 9.84 -28.55
C SER A 2 17.11 9.14 -27.45
N THR A 3 17.20 9.75 -26.28
CA THR A 3 17.47 9.03 -25.04
C THR A 3 16.30 8.09 -24.84
N ASP A 4 16.49 6.82 -25.21
CA ASP A 4 15.70 5.71 -24.69
C ASP A 4 16.02 5.64 -23.19
N ASP A 5 15.47 6.59 -22.43
CA ASP A 5 15.50 6.61 -20.98
C ASP A 5 14.45 5.59 -20.52
N ARG A 6 14.68 4.32 -20.85
CA ARG A 6 13.98 3.24 -20.19
C ARG A 6 14.48 3.25 -18.76
N ARG A 7 13.69 3.91 -17.94
CA ARG A 7 13.86 3.97 -16.49
C ARG A 7 13.99 2.52 -16.00
N THR A 8 15.17 2.15 -15.55
CA THR A 8 15.42 0.83 -14.94
C THR A 8 15.41 1.00 -13.44
N LEU A 9 14.64 0.16 -12.75
CA LEU A 9 14.65 0.12 -11.31
C LEU A 9 16.02 -0.40 -10.83
N PRO A 10 16.73 0.31 -9.93
CA PRO A 10 17.94 -0.22 -9.33
C PRO A 10 17.65 -1.53 -8.57
N ASP A 11 18.71 -2.24 -8.21
CA ASP A 11 18.58 -3.39 -7.32
C ASP A 11 17.87 -2.97 -6.02
N ALA A 12 17.04 -3.86 -5.48
CA ALA A 12 16.24 -3.60 -4.29
C ALA A 12 17.06 -3.06 -3.09
N ALA A 13 18.35 -3.41 -2.96
CA ALA A 13 19.20 -2.91 -1.89
C ALA A 13 19.63 -1.44 -2.08
N GLU A 14 19.60 -0.95 -3.32
CA GLU A 14 20.00 0.40 -3.71
C GLU A 14 18.80 1.35 -3.84
N VAL A 15 17.57 0.82 -3.79
CA VAL A 15 16.34 1.62 -3.87
C VAL A 15 16.30 2.68 -2.77
N THR A 16 16.12 3.92 -3.19
CA THR A 16 15.94 5.09 -2.35
C THR A 16 14.48 5.56 -2.34
N VAL A 17 14.17 6.56 -1.51
CA VAL A 17 12.85 7.22 -1.55
C VAL A 17 12.57 7.82 -2.93
N SER A 18 13.58 8.41 -3.57
CA SER A 18 13.46 9.02 -4.90
C SER A 18 13.02 8.01 -5.96
N ASP A 19 13.49 6.77 -5.86
CA ASP A 19 13.09 5.71 -6.78
C ASP A 19 11.63 5.30 -6.59
N ALA A 20 11.16 5.24 -5.33
CA ALA A 20 9.77 4.90 -5.02
C ALA A 20 8.79 6.02 -5.43
N VAL A 21 9.06 7.27 -5.06
CA VAL A 21 8.17 8.42 -5.36
C VAL A 21 8.11 8.76 -6.84
N SER A 22 9.12 8.33 -7.60
CA SER A 22 9.10 8.53 -9.03
C SER A 22 8.43 7.39 -9.81
N GLY A 23 7.95 6.35 -9.11
CA GLY A 23 7.05 5.34 -9.65
C GLY A 23 5.62 5.88 -9.82
N ASP A 24 4.68 4.97 -10.08
CA ASP A 24 3.28 5.34 -10.27
C ASP A 24 2.54 5.45 -8.92
N VAL A 25 1.47 6.25 -8.90
CA VAL A 25 0.49 6.23 -7.81
C VAL A 25 -0.33 4.94 -7.94
N LEU A 26 -0.33 4.13 -6.89
CA LEU A 26 -0.88 2.78 -6.90
C LEU A 26 -2.26 2.75 -6.22
N ASP A 27 -3.28 2.47 -7.01
CA ASP A 27 -4.63 2.20 -6.51
C ASP A 27 -4.81 0.69 -6.25
N PHE A 28 -4.46 0.27 -5.03
CA PHE A 28 -4.64 -1.11 -4.60
C PHE A 28 -6.10 -1.50 -4.42
N GLU A 29 -6.98 -0.54 -4.15
CA GLU A 29 -8.40 -0.82 -3.96
C GLU A 29 -9.06 -1.13 -5.30
N ALA A 30 -8.74 -0.36 -6.34
CA ALA A 30 -9.17 -0.64 -7.71
C ALA A 30 -8.61 -1.97 -8.25
N ALA A 31 -7.42 -2.38 -7.79
CA ALA A 31 -6.83 -3.66 -8.17
C ALA A 31 -7.53 -4.88 -7.54
N MET A 32 -8.32 -4.71 -6.48
CA MET A 32 -9.01 -5.82 -5.80
C MET A 32 -9.96 -6.56 -6.75
N GLY A 33 -9.81 -7.88 -6.83
CA GLY A 33 -10.58 -8.73 -7.74
C GLY A 33 -10.06 -8.78 -9.18
N GLY A 34 -8.92 -8.15 -9.47
CA GLY A 34 -8.18 -8.32 -10.71
C GLY A 34 -7.14 -9.43 -10.63
N THR A 35 -6.65 -9.90 -11.79
CA THR A 35 -5.68 -11.01 -11.90
C THR A 35 -4.42 -10.80 -11.06
N SER A 36 -3.83 -9.59 -11.07
CA SER A 36 -2.63 -9.30 -10.26
C SER A 36 -2.92 -9.40 -8.76
N TRP A 37 -4.11 -8.98 -8.33
CA TRP A 37 -4.52 -9.10 -6.94
C TRP A 37 -4.78 -10.55 -6.57
N ASP A 38 -5.47 -11.32 -7.40
CA ASP A 38 -5.77 -12.73 -7.13
C ASP A 38 -4.51 -13.58 -7.04
N ARG A 39 -3.52 -13.30 -7.89
CA ARG A 39 -2.22 -14.00 -7.91
C ARG A 39 -1.29 -13.58 -6.78
N ALA A 40 -1.51 -12.41 -6.17
CA ALA A 40 -0.71 -11.92 -5.06
C ALA A 40 -0.99 -12.72 -3.78
N ASP A 41 0.07 -13.12 -3.08
CA ASP A 41 -0.02 -13.92 -1.86
C ASP A 41 0.88 -13.35 -0.76
N GLY A 42 0.28 -12.62 0.19
CA GLY A 42 1.01 -11.97 1.27
C GLY A 42 1.47 -12.91 2.40
N LEU A 43 1.11 -14.20 2.37
CA LEU A 43 1.48 -15.19 3.40
C LEU A 43 2.51 -16.19 2.88
N HIS A 44 2.41 -16.57 1.61
CA HIS A 44 3.23 -17.64 1.02
C HIS A 44 4.29 -17.14 0.04
N ALA A 45 4.29 -15.85 -0.32
CA ALA A 45 5.39 -15.27 -1.08
C ALA A 45 6.67 -15.16 -0.25
N LEU A 46 7.82 -15.23 -0.93
CA LEU A 46 9.10 -14.87 -0.34
C LEU A 46 9.28 -13.36 -0.43
N ILE A 47 9.32 -12.71 0.72
CA ILE A 47 9.48 -11.24 0.83
C ILE A 47 10.77 -10.96 1.57
N GLU A 48 11.74 -10.39 0.89
CA GLU A 48 12.99 -9.91 1.49
C GLU A 48 12.96 -8.39 1.50
N ARG A 49 13.22 -7.80 2.68
CA ARG A 49 13.50 -6.38 2.78
C ARG A 49 14.97 -6.14 2.41
N ALA A 50 15.22 -5.41 1.34
CA ALA A 50 16.58 -5.12 0.87
C ALA A 50 17.04 -3.70 1.23
N SER A 51 16.12 -2.74 1.27
CA SER A 51 16.35 -1.38 1.79
C SER A 51 15.10 -0.86 2.53
N THR A 52 15.11 0.40 2.97
CA THR A 52 13.93 1.04 3.59
C THR A 52 12.71 1.01 2.66
N TYR A 53 12.92 1.29 1.37
CA TYR A 53 11.87 1.39 0.35
C TYR A 53 11.93 0.24 -0.67
N GLY A 54 13.01 -0.54 -0.68
CA GLY A 54 13.28 -1.61 -1.63
C GLY A 54 13.06 -3.01 -1.08
N TRP A 55 12.42 -3.84 -1.90
CA TRP A 55 12.03 -5.21 -1.57
C TRP A 55 12.38 -6.16 -2.70
N ARG A 56 12.78 -7.39 -2.36
CA ARG A 56 12.77 -8.51 -3.31
C ARG A 56 11.55 -9.37 -3.03
N VAL A 57 10.74 -9.62 -4.06
CA VAL A 57 9.50 -10.38 -3.93
C VAL A 57 9.49 -11.51 -4.94
N SER A 58 9.29 -12.73 -4.47
CA SER A 58 9.02 -13.91 -5.29
C SER A 58 7.66 -14.48 -4.96
N LEU A 59 6.80 -14.62 -5.96
CA LEU A 59 5.48 -15.21 -5.81
C LEU A 59 5.57 -16.75 -5.77
N PRO A 60 4.66 -17.44 -5.08
CA PRO A 60 4.69 -18.91 -5.00
C PRO A 60 4.50 -19.62 -6.35
N ASP A 61 3.87 -18.95 -7.32
CA ASP A 61 3.63 -19.43 -8.69
C ASP A 61 4.61 -18.82 -9.72
N GLY A 62 5.65 -18.11 -9.25
CA GLY A 62 6.67 -17.47 -10.08
C GLY A 62 8.06 -18.03 -9.79
N GLU A 63 8.92 -18.06 -10.82
CA GLU A 63 10.29 -18.57 -10.68
C GLU A 63 11.29 -17.46 -10.29
N ASP A 64 10.98 -16.19 -10.59
CA ASP A 64 11.90 -15.07 -10.43
C ASP A 64 11.53 -14.14 -9.27
N ALA A 65 12.56 -13.64 -8.58
CA ALA A 65 12.44 -12.54 -7.63
C ALA A 65 12.54 -11.21 -8.37
N HIS A 66 11.68 -10.27 -8.02
CA HIS A 66 11.69 -8.92 -8.59
C HIS A 66 12.03 -7.87 -7.55
N SER A 67 12.74 -6.83 -8.00
CA SER A 67 12.97 -5.61 -7.24
C SER A 67 11.71 -4.76 -7.26
N VAL A 68 11.32 -4.29 -6.08
CA VAL A 68 10.12 -3.48 -5.90
C VAL A 68 10.49 -2.27 -5.05
N ALA A 69 10.24 -1.07 -5.56
CA ALA A 69 10.25 0.14 -4.74
C ALA A 69 8.82 0.49 -4.36
N LEU A 70 8.58 0.68 -3.06
CA LEU A 70 7.26 1.00 -2.53
C LEU A 70 7.36 1.92 -1.30
N ALA A 71 6.62 3.02 -1.34
CA ALA A 71 6.49 3.96 -0.25
C ALA A 71 5.03 4.38 -0.03
N ASP A 72 4.75 4.84 1.18
CA ASP A 72 3.54 5.59 1.52
C ASP A 72 3.85 7.09 1.44
N GLU A 73 3.24 7.79 0.49
CA GLU A 73 3.31 9.24 0.35
C GLU A 73 2.01 9.86 0.86
N SER A 74 2.01 10.25 2.14
CA SER A 74 0.86 10.92 2.78
C SER A 74 -0.46 10.15 2.66
N GLY A 75 -0.43 8.82 2.78
CA GLY A 75 -1.60 7.94 2.66
C GLY A 75 -1.87 7.42 1.24
N ALA A 76 -1.18 7.93 0.22
CA ALA A 76 -1.19 7.36 -1.12
C ALA A 76 0.03 6.45 -1.30
N PHE A 77 -0.15 5.26 -1.89
CA PHE A 77 0.99 4.41 -2.17
C PHE A 77 1.63 4.78 -3.50
N VAL A 78 2.95 4.89 -3.51
CA VAL A 78 3.75 5.17 -4.71
C VAL A 78 4.83 4.13 -4.87
N GLY A 79 5.05 3.68 -6.10
CA GLY A 79 6.05 2.65 -6.35
C GLY A 79 6.03 2.08 -7.75
N TRP A 80 6.96 1.17 -7.99
CA TRP A 80 7.08 0.43 -9.24
C TRP A 80 7.86 -0.86 -9.03
N CYS A 81 7.76 -1.76 -10.01
CA CYS A 81 8.42 -3.07 -10.01
C CYS A 81 9.08 -3.29 -11.36
N ASP A 82 10.22 -3.98 -11.39
CA ASP A 82 10.95 -4.31 -12.62
C ASP A 82 10.30 -5.46 -13.43
N CYS A 83 9.22 -6.06 -12.94
CA CYS A 83 8.58 -7.16 -13.64
C CYS A 83 7.84 -6.70 -14.90
N GLU A 84 7.80 -7.56 -15.92
CA GLU A 84 7.11 -7.27 -17.18
C GLU A 84 5.60 -7.00 -16.97
N GLY A 85 5.00 -7.67 -15.97
CA GLY A 85 3.60 -7.46 -15.59
C GLY A 85 3.32 -6.04 -15.09
N TYR A 86 4.30 -5.29 -14.61
CA TYR A 86 4.12 -3.89 -14.27
C TYR A 86 3.97 -3.01 -15.51
N HIS A 87 4.69 -3.33 -16.59
CA HIS A 87 4.69 -2.53 -17.81
C HIS A 87 3.44 -2.70 -18.70
N TRP A 88 2.73 -3.83 -18.55
CA TRP A 88 1.59 -4.16 -19.42
C TRP A 88 0.23 -4.13 -18.74
N ASN A 89 0.16 -3.91 -17.43
CA ASN A 89 -1.09 -3.80 -16.71
C ASN A 89 -1.33 -2.36 -16.27
N ASP A 90 -2.57 -1.90 -16.37
CA ASP A 90 -3.00 -0.67 -15.73
C ASP A 90 -3.19 -0.93 -14.22
N GLY A 91 -2.24 -0.47 -13.41
CA GLY A 91 -2.27 -0.58 -11.95
C GLY A 91 -1.19 -1.50 -11.36
N PRO A 92 -1.26 -1.78 -10.04
CA PRO A 92 -0.20 -2.51 -9.35
C PRO A 92 -0.08 -3.96 -9.85
N CYS A 93 1.15 -4.38 -10.10
CA CYS A 93 1.46 -5.77 -10.43
C CYS A 93 1.30 -6.68 -9.19
N ALA A 94 1.32 -7.99 -9.40
CA ALA A 94 1.14 -8.97 -8.32
C ALA A 94 2.20 -8.86 -7.19
N HIS A 95 3.43 -8.39 -7.48
CA HIS A 95 4.45 -8.16 -6.46
C HIS A 95 4.10 -6.98 -5.54
N LEU A 96 3.64 -5.86 -6.12
CA LEU A 96 3.16 -4.69 -5.36
C LEU A 96 1.93 -5.06 -4.52
N CYS A 97 0.97 -5.78 -5.12
CA CYS A 97 -0.20 -6.29 -4.41
C CYS A 97 0.18 -7.24 -3.27
N THR A 98 1.23 -8.04 -3.44
CA THR A 98 1.74 -8.97 -2.41
C THR A 98 2.28 -8.22 -1.21
N LEU A 99 3.13 -7.20 -1.42
CA LEU A 99 3.61 -6.34 -0.34
C LEU A 99 2.45 -5.65 0.39
N ARG A 100 1.46 -5.15 -0.37
CA ARG A 100 0.29 -4.50 0.21
C ARG A 100 -0.53 -5.45 1.08
N LYS A 101 -0.77 -6.68 0.62
CA LYS A 101 -1.48 -7.73 1.37
C LYS A 101 -0.70 -8.12 2.61
N ALA A 102 0.60 -8.40 2.48
CA ALA A 102 1.47 -8.76 3.59
C ALA A 102 1.49 -7.68 4.67
N ALA A 103 1.65 -6.41 4.28
CA ALA A 103 1.59 -5.28 5.21
C ALA A 103 0.23 -5.19 5.94
N PHE A 104 -0.87 -5.45 5.25
CA PHE A 104 -2.22 -5.40 5.83
C PHE A 104 -2.48 -6.53 6.84
N ILE A 105 -2.09 -7.75 6.51
CA ILE A 105 -2.34 -8.94 7.34
C ILE A 105 -1.26 -9.18 8.40
N GLY A 106 -0.19 -8.39 8.40
CA GLY A 106 0.96 -8.56 9.28
C GLY A 106 1.83 -9.77 8.89
N GLY A 107 1.92 -10.06 7.59
CA GLY A 107 2.83 -11.07 7.03
C GLY A 107 4.29 -10.75 7.31
N GLU A 108 5.14 -11.76 7.20
CA GLU A 108 6.54 -11.70 7.61
C GLU A 108 7.48 -11.75 6.41
N THR A 109 8.64 -11.11 6.56
CA THR A 109 9.76 -11.27 5.65
C THR A 109 10.44 -12.63 5.84
N THR A 110 11.36 -12.96 4.96
CA THR A 110 12.24 -14.14 5.09
C THR A 110 13.10 -14.13 6.36
N THR A 111 13.30 -12.96 6.97
CA THR A 111 14.00 -12.78 8.26
C THR A 111 13.07 -12.85 9.48
N GLY A 112 11.76 -13.00 9.28
CA GLY A 112 10.75 -13.05 10.35
C GLY A 112 10.29 -11.67 10.83
N GLU A 113 10.61 -10.59 10.11
CA GLU A 113 10.16 -9.24 10.45
C GLU A 113 8.80 -8.97 9.80
N ARG A 114 7.91 -8.23 10.48
CA ARG A 114 6.64 -7.85 9.85
C ARG A 114 6.88 -6.91 8.67
N VAL A 115 6.19 -7.18 7.57
CA VAL A 115 6.17 -6.28 6.42
C VAL A 115 5.49 -4.97 6.83
N ARG A 116 6.22 -3.86 6.68
CA ARG A 116 5.74 -2.49 6.94
C ARG A 116 6.21 -1.58 5.80
N ILE A 117 5.28 -0.92 5.12
CA ILE A 117 5.62 0.02 4.06
C ILE A 117 6.08 1.33 4.70
N ALA A 118 7.25 1.82 4.30
CA ALA A 118 7.82 3.04 4.86
C ALA A 118 7.10 4.27 4.30
N SER A 119 6.84 5.26 5.18
CA SER A 119 6.30 6.55 4.75
C SER A 119 7.42 7.46 4.26
N THR A 120 7.14 8.30 3.26
CA THR A 120 8.07 9.33 2.77
C THR A 120 8.16 10.52 3.73
N ALA A 121 7.15 10.69 4.60
CA ALA A 121 7.12 11.72 5.64
C ALA A 121 8.13 11.48 6.77
N VAL A 122 8.95 10.43 6.70
CA VAL A 122 10.06 10.21 7.62
C VAL A 122 11.16 11.23 7.30
N GLU A 123 10.94 12.47 7.76
CA GLU A 123 12.04 13.35 8.12
C GLU A 123 12.71 12.78 9.37
N ASP A 124 14.02 12.56 9.26
CA ASP A 124 15.03 12.33 10.30
C ASP A 124 14.54 12.53 11.75
N THR A 125 13.99 11.48 12.36
CA THR A 125 13.87 11.42 13.82
C THR A 125 14.91 10.44 14.33
N PRO A 126 16.01 10.89 14.98
CA PRO A 126 16.97 9.98 15.56
C PRO A 126 16.26 9.08 16.57
N SER A 127 16.50 7.78 16.45
CA SER A 127 15.93 6.71 17.27
C SER A 127 15.75 7.11 18.73
N GLY A 128 14.50 7.18 19.21
CA GLY A 128 14.31 7.27 20.65
C GLY A 128 12.99 7.75 21.21
N GLU A 129 11.86 7.78 20.51
CA GLU A 129 10.57 8.07 21.17
C GLU A 129 9.47 7.16 20.62
N ALA A 130 9.06 6.20 21.45
CA ALA A 130 7.89 5.36 21.19
C ALA A 130 6.64 6.24 21.17
N LEU A 131 5.92 6.25 20.05
CA LEU A 131 4.59 6.87 19.93
C LEU A 131 3.51 5.77 19.85
N PRO A 132 2.35 5.98 20.49
CA PRO A 132 1.33 4.94 20.68
C PRO A 132 0.54 4.64 19.40
N ASP A 133 0.13 3.38 19.23
CA ASP A 133 -0.75 2.86 18.18
C ASP A 133 -2.15 3.50 18.23
N GLY A 134 -2.28 4.73 17.71
CA GLY A 134 -3.54 5.46 17.59
C GLY A 134 -4.38 4.92 16.44
N GLY A 135 -5.28 3.99 16.74
CA GLY A 135 -6.22 3.38 15.80
C GLY A 135 -7.18 4.37 15.11
N HIS A 136 -7.69 3.91 13.97
CA HIS A 136 -8.75 4.45 13.11
C HIS A 136 -9.70 5.49 13.73
N GLN A 137 -9.84 6.65 13.07
CA GLN A 137 -11.07 7.43 13.12
C GLN A 137 -11.93 7.06 11.91
N ILE A 138 -13.10 6.47 12.18
CA ILE A 138 -14.18 6.36 11.20
C ILE A 138 -15.01 7.65 11.35
N ASP A 139 -14.99 8.52 10.34
CA ASP A 139 -15.87 9.68 10.28
C ASP A 139 -17.32 9.22 10.09
N ARG A 140 -18.07 9.23 11.20
CA ARG A 140 -19.51 9.08 11.22
C ARG A 140 -20.14 10.36 10.68
N ALA A 141 -20.33 10.44 9.37
CA ALA A 141 -21.16 11.46 8.76
C ALA A 141 -22.64 11.26 9.17
N LEU A 142 -23.06 12.00 10.18
CA LEU A 142 -24.46 12.34 10.44
C LEU A 142 -24.69 13.76 9.96
N ARG A 143 -25.42 13.93 8.84
CA ARG A 143 -26.40 15.01 8.69
C ARG A 143 -27.18 14.83 7.40
N GLU A 144 -28.46 14.48 7.51
CA GLU A 144 -29.49 15.07 6.67
C GLU A 144 -30.72 15.36 7.54
N ASP A 145 -31.18 16.59 7.40
CA ASP A 145 -32.15 17.28 8.22
C ASP A 145 -33.60 16.88 7.88
N ALA A 146 -34.46 16.79 8.90
CA ALA A 146 -35.90 17.00 8.72
C ALA A 146 -36.51 17.53 10.03
N VAL A 147 -36.48 18.85 10.19
CA VAL A 147 -37.36 19.61 11.07
C VAL A 147 -38.74 19.65 10.42
N GLY A 148 -39.76 19.14 11.10
CA GLY A 148 -41.14 19.09 10.60
C GLY A 148 -42.18 19.07 11.73
N ASP A 149 -42.42 20.25 12.29
CA ASP A 149 -43.66 20.83 12.81
C ASP A 149 -44.57 20.09 13.84
N ARG A 150 -45.01 20.88 14.82
CA ARG A 150 -45.93 20.53 15.92
C ARG A 150 -47.38 20.70 15.50
N ARG A 151 -48.27 19.82 15.95
CA ARG A 151 -49.65 20.13 16.41
C ARG A 151 -50.03 19.16 17.53
N VAL A 152 -50.13 19.60 18.79
CA VAL A 152 -51.36 20.09 19.47
C VAL A 152 -52.54 19.13 19.31
N GLY A 153 -52.95 18.52 20.43
CA GLY A 153 -54.21 17.76 20.52
C GLY A 153 -54.20 16.68 21.59
N GLY A 154 -53.93 17.06 22.84
CA GLY A 154 -54.23 16.20 23.98
C GLY A 154 -55.73 16.29 24.29
N GLU A 155 -56.46 15.20 24.10
CA GLU A 155 -57.79 15.03 24.69
C GLU A 155 -57.74 13.78 25.56
N GLY A 156 -57.99 14.00 26.85
CA GLY A 156 -58.08 12.93 27.83
C GLY A 156 -59.52 12.57 28.13
N ARG A 157 -59.62 11.48 28.89
CA ARG A 157 -60.66 11.11 29.86
C ARG A 157 -61.76 10.15 29.37
N ARG A 158 -61.67 8.96 29.99
CA ARG A 158 -62.72 8.06 30.49
C ARG A 158 -63.36 7.10 29.48
#